data_AF-A0A939NWI8-F1
#
_entry.id   AF-A0A939NWI8-F1
#
_cell.length_a   1.000
_cell.length_b   1.000
_cell.length_c   1.000
_cell.angle_alpha   90.00
_cell.angle_beta   90.00
_cell.angle_gamma   90.00
#
_symmetry.space_group_name_H-M   'P 1'
#
loop_
_entity.id
_entity.type
_entity.pdbx_description
1 polymer ?
#
loop_
_entity_poly.entity_id
_entity_poly.type
_entity_poly.pdbx_seq_one_letter_code
_entity_poly.pdbx_strand_id
1 'polypeptide(L)'
;MSSSNGEKHPFLDDLADDAELRGTVMRRPVSGRDNVKRLVEVVGTLYASQTPTFYGAIGQRHFVQYQATLRTGLDLEAVGVIERDEAGLVRRVTMTFAPLDAAVSLSAGLGGIVGQEFGDDLFYDASVNEIATS
;
A
#
# COMPACT_ATOMS: atom_id res chain seq x y z
N MET A 1 2.37 -15.39 -10.05
CA MET A 1 1.32 -14.76 -10.88
C MET A 1 1.73 -13.30 -11.06
N SER A 2 2.46 -13.02 -12.14
CA SER A 2 2.74 -11.65 -12.57
C SER A 2 1.43 -11.00 -12.95
N SER A 3 1.23 -9.73 -12.58
CA SER A 3 0.12 -8.91 -13.07
C SER A 3 0.28 -8.68 -14.57
N SER A 4 -0.11 -9.66 -15.38
CA SER A 4 -0.27 -9.56 -16.83
C SER A 4 -1.56 -10.30 -17.21
N ASN A 5 -2.45 -9.58 -17.87
CA ASN A 5 -3.77 -9.96 -18.40
C ASN A 5 -4.97 -9.85 -17.45
N GLY A 6 -5.63 -8.69 -17.48
CA GLY A 6 -7.09 -8.58 -17.34
C GLY A 6 -7.74 -8.93 -16.01
N GLU A 7 -7.00 -9.42 -15.02
CA GLU A 7 -7.53 -9.65 -13.68
C GLU A 7 -7.73 -8.33 -12.95
N LYS A 8 -8.99 -8.09 -12.57
CA LYS A 8 -9.45 -6.97 -11.76
C LYS A 8 -8.60 -6.87 -10.49
N HIS A 9 -8.07 -5.68 -10.17
CA HIS A 9 -7.38 -5.46 -8.89
C HIS A 9 -8.35 -5.85 -7.75
N PRO A 10 -7.89 -6.50 -6.66
CA PRO A 10 -8.77 -7.04 -5.60
C PRO A 10 -9.71 -6.02 -4.92
N PHE A 11 -9.55 -4.72 -5.16
CA PHE A 11 -10.39 -3.68 -4.57
C PHE A 11 -10.48 -2.35 -5.33
N LEU A 12 -9.58 -2.01 -6.28
CA LEU A 12 -9.50 -0.62 -6.81
C LEU A 12 -10.77 -0.14 -7.51
N ASP A 13 -11.46 -1.03 -8.21
CA ASP A 13 -12.68 -0.67 -8.94
C ASP A 13 -13.90 -0.53 -8.03
N ASP A 14 -13.81 -1.02 -6.79
CA ASP A 14 -14.93 -1.05 -5.85
C ASP A 14 -14.76 0.00 -4.73
N LEU A 15 -13.76 0.88 -4.80
CA LEU A 15 -13.51 1.93 -3.81
C LEU A 15 -14.72 2.88 -3.68
N ALA A 16 -15.19 3.11 -2.46
CA ALA A 16 -16.08 4.22 -2.13
C ALA A 16 -15.40 5.57 -2.45
N ASP A 17 -16.19 6.63 -2.66
CA ASP A 17 -15.65 7.96 -3.00
C ASP A 17 -14.69 8.47 -1.91
N ASP A 18 -15.02 8.22 -0.65
CA ASP A 18 -14.27 8.59 0.55
C ASP A 18 -13.41 7.45 1.11
N ALA A 19 -13.14 6.41 0.31
CA ALA A 19 -12.37 5.25 0.74
C ALA A 19 -11.01 5.64 1.31
N GLU A 20 -10.56 4.85 2.30
CA GLU A 20 -9.37 5.14 3.06
C GLU A 20 -8.33 4.02 2.96
N LEU A 21 -7.08 4.38 2.69
CA LEU A 21 -5.93 3.48 2.74
C LEU A 21 -5.05 3.83 3.94
N ARG A 22 -4.76 2.81 4.76
CA ARG A 22 -3.86 2.88 5.92
C ARG A 22 -2.78 1.81 5.79
N GLY A 23 -1.64 1.99 6.45
CA GLY A 23 -0.65 0.93 6.51
C GLY A 23 0.68 1.31 7.12
N THR A 24 1.58 0.32 7.20
CA THR A 24 2.90 0.43 7.84
C THR A 24 3.80 1.50 7.22
N VAL A 25 3.59 1.85 5.95
CA VAL A 25 4.50 2.73 5.19
C VAL A 25 4.10 4.21 5.22
N MET A 26 3.05 4.58 5.95
CA MET A 26 2.56 5.97 6.03
C MET A 26 2.29 6.38 7.47
N ARG A 27 2.54 7.65 7.80
CA ARG A 27 2.29 8.21 9.14
C ARG A 27 0.82 8.47 9.44
N ARG A 28 0.01 8.64 8.39
CA ARG A 28 -1.44 8.90 8.48
C ARG A 28 -2.19 8.25 7.31
N PRO A 29 -3.51 8.04 7.43
CA PRO A 29 -4.31 7.54 6.32
C PRO A 29 -4.29 8.46 5.10
N VAL A 30 -4.47 7.86 3.92
CA VAL A 30 -4.80 8.55 2.67
C VAL A 30 -6.26 8.29 2.35
N SER A 31 -7.03 9.35 2.12
CA SER A 31 -8.47 9.28 1.88
C SER A 31 -8.81 9.75 0.47
N GLY A 32 -9.90 9.21 -0.07
CA GLY A 32 -10.43 9.53 -1.40
C GLY A 32 -10.06 8.47 -2.44
N ARG A 33 -11.03 8.04 -3.25
CA ARG A 33 -10.85 7.00 -4.28
C ARG A 33 -9.62 7.24 -5.14
N ASP A 34 -9.49 8.44 -5.69
CA ASP A 34 -8.44 8.76 -6.67
C ASP A 34 -7.06 8.78 -6.03
N ASN A 35 -6.97 9.32 -4.82
CA ASN A 35 -5.76 9.30 -4.00
C ASN A 35 -5.30 7.87 -3.67
N VAL A 36 -6.24 7.00 -3.29
CA VAL A 36 -5.95 5.59 -3.02
C VAL A 36 -5.48 4.87 -4.29
N LYS A 37 -6.14 5.07 -5.43
CA LYS A 37 -5.72 4.51 -6.72
C LYS A 37 -4.31 4.95 -7.09
N ARG A 38 -4.06 6.25 -7.02
CA ARG A 38 -2.76 6.85 -7.31
C ARG A 38 -1.64 6.24 -6.47
N LEU A 39 -1.87 6.11 -5.16
CA LEU A 39 -0.86 5.55 -4.28
C LEU A 39 -0.60 4.06 -4.55
N VAL A 40 -1.66 3.26 -4.79
CA VAL A 40 -1.52 1.83 -5.10
C VAL A 40 -0.78 1.61 -6.43
N GLU A 41 -1.04 2.43 -7.44
CA GLU A 41 -0.30 2.41 -8.71
C GLU A 41 1.19 2.66 -8.47
N VAL A 42 1.54 3.67 -7.67
CA VAL A 42 2.95 3.99 -7.36
C VAL A 42 3.63 2.89 -6.58
N VAL A 43 2.97 2.29 -5.58
CA VAL A 43 3.48 1.12 -4.86
C VAL A 43 3.85 0.01 -5.85
N GLY A 44 2.98 -0.27 -6.83
CA GLY A 44 3.24 -1.29 -7.86
C GLY A 44 4.50 -1.01 -8.69
N THR A 45 4.88 0.26 -8.89
CA THR A 45 6.11 0.60 -9.62
C THR A 45 7.39 0.29 -8.83
N LEU A 46 7.32 0.20 -7.51
CA LEU A 46 8.47 -0.04 -6.63
C LEU A 46 8.81 -1.53 -6.48
N TYR A 47 7.93 -2.42 -6.94
CA TYR A 47 8.16 -3.86 -6.94
C TYR A 47 8.92 -4.30 -8.20
N ALA A 48 9.94 -5.13 -7.99
CA ALA A 48 10.60 -5.89 -9.05
C ALA A 48 9.79 -7.17 -9.36
N SER A 49 9.22 -7.80 -8.34
CA SER A 49 8.35 -8.97 -8.47
C SER A 49 7.25 -8.94 -7.39
N GLN A 50 6.13 -9.62 -7.65
CA GLN A 50 5.06 -9.83 -6.70
C GLN A 50 4.44 -11.20 -6.93
N THR A 51 4.24 -11.96 -5.86
CA THR A 51 3.64 -13.29 -5.86
C THR A 51 2.52 -13.36 -4.82
N PRO A 52 1.25 -13.36 -5.25
CA PRO A 52 0.12 -13.63 -4.37
C PRO A 52 0.25 -15.01 -3.71
N THR A 53 0.02 -15.07 -2.40
CA THR A 53 0.09 -16.31 -1.60
C THR A 53 -1.25 -16.68 -0.99
N PHE A 54 -2.16 -15.71 -0.79
CA PHE A 54 -3.49 -15.96 -0.25
C PHE A 54 -4.52 -14.94 -0.73
N TYR A 55 -5.73 -15.42 -0.97
CA TYR A 55 -6.94 -14.59 -1.07
C TYR A 55 -8.11 -15.30 -0.39
N GLY A 56 -8.84 -14.59 0.47
CA GLY A 56 -9.99 -15.14 1.17
C GLY A 56 -10.92 -14.05 1.70
N ALA A 57 -12.12 -14.44 2.13
CA ALA A 57 -13.10 -13.51 2.69
C ALA A 57 -13.80 -14.09 3.92
N ILE A 58 -14.12 -13.22 4.88
CA ILE A 58 -14.94 -13.51 6.06
C ILE A 58 -15.93 -12.36 6.23
N GLY A 59 -17.20 -12.60 5.89
CA GLY A 59 -18.21 -11.54 5.83
C GLY A 59 -17.81 -10.45 4.83
N GLN A 60 -17.90 -9.18 5.24
CA GLN A 60 -17.52 -8.03 4.40
C GLN A 60 -16.01 -7.71 4.44
N ARG A 61 -15.17 -8.62 4.93
CA ARG A 61 -13.71 -8.44 5.00
C ARG A 61 -13.02 -9.41 4.05
N HIS A 62 -12.24 -8.87 3.14
CA HIS A 62 -11.40 -9.65 2.23
C HIS A 62 -9.94 -9.52 2.68
N PHE A 63 -9.19 -10.59 2.51
CA PHE A 63 -7.81 -10.71 2.93
C PHE A 63 -6.98 -11.07 1.72
N VAL A 64 -5.90 -10.32 1.50
CA VAL A 64 -4.86 -10.64 0.52
C VAL A 64 -3.56 -10.86 1.27
N GLN A 65 -2.79 -11.85 0.84
CA GLN A 65 -1.38 -11.95 1.21
C GLN A 65 -0.54 -12.13 -0.04
N TYR A 66 0.65 -11.53 -0.03
CA TYR A 66 1.62 -11.71 -1.09
C TYR A 66 3.03 -11.51 -0.57
N GLN A 67 3.97 -12.09 -1.29
CA GLN A 67 5.39 -11.80 -1.18
C GLN A 67 5.81 -10.94 -2.37
N ALA A 68 6.74 -10.01 -2.17
CA ALA A 68 7.27 -9.15 -3.22
C ALA A 68 8.77 -8.92 -3.01
N THR A 69 9.49 -8.69 -4.10
CA THR A 69 10.86 -8.17 -4.03
C THR A 69 10.83 -6.73 -4.51
N LEU A 70 11.32 -5.80 -3.70
CA LEU A 70 11.47 -4.39 -4.08
C LEU A 70 12.56 -4.24 -5.15
N ARG A 71 12.50 -3.16 -5.94
CA ARG A 71 13.58 -2.83 -6.89
C ARG A 71 14.92 -2.55 -6.21
N THR A 72 14.93 -2.29 -4.91
CA THR A 72 16.13 -2.19 -4.07
C THR A 72 16.76 -3.55 -3.75
N GLY A 73 16.08 -4.66 -4.08
CA GLY A 73 16.51 -6.03 -3.81
C GLY A 73 16.05 -6.59 -2.46
N LEU A 74 15.33 -5.80 -1.65
CA LEU A 74 14.76 -6.27 -0.38
C LEU A 74 13.48 -7.06 -0.60
N ASP A 75 13.35 -8.18 0.11
CA ASP A 75 12.13 -8.99 0.12
C ASP A 75 11.13 -8.47 1.16
N LEU A 76 9.85 -8.56 0.82
CA LEU A 76 8.72 -8.01 1.54
C LEU A 76 7.58 -9.03 1.60
N GLU A 77 6.98 -9.17 2.76
CA GLU A 77 5.68 -9.82 2.95
C GLU A 77 4.63 -8.75 3.20
N ALA A 78 3.46 -8.92 2.57
CA ALA A 78 2.35 -8.02 2.71
C ALA A 78 1.07 -8.76 3.09
N VAL A 79 0.33 -8.17 4.03
CA VAL A 79 -1.03 -8.58 4.37
C VAL A 79 -1.95 -7.38 4.16
N GLY A 80 -2.97 -7.55 3.34
CA GLY A 80 -4.00 -6.55 3.10
C GLY A 80 -5.34 -6.99 3.67
N VAL A 81 -6.00 -6.11 4.41
CA VAL A 81 -7.40 -6.26 4.85
C VAL A 81 -8.24 -5.23 4.12
N ILE A 82 -9.22 -5.70 3.37
CA ILE A 82 -10.13 -4.89 2.56
C ILE A 82 -11.51 -4.98 3.21
N GLU A 83 -11.99 -3.86 3.74
CA GLU A 83 -13.29 -3.76 4.40
C GLU A 83 -14.31 -3.15 3.44
N ARG A 84 -15.34 -3.93 3.11
CA ARG A 84 -16.47 -3.52 2.28
C ARG A 84 -17.66 -3.15 3.13
N ASP A 85 -18.54 -2.27 2.65
CA ASP A 85 -19.85 -1.99 3.23
C ASP A 85 -20.93 -2.96 2.74
N GLU A 86 -22.18 -2.72 3.15
CA GLU A 86 -23.34 -3.55 2.75
C GLU A 86 -23.68 -3.43 1.26
N ALA A 87 -23.27 -2.34 0.61
CA ALA A 87 -23.40 -2.15 -0.84
C ALA A 87 -22.24 -2.81 -1.61
N GLY A 88 -21.24 -3.38 -0.91
CA GLY A 88 -20.07 -4.00 -1.50
C GLY A 88 -18.93 -3.02 -1.83
N LEU A 89 -19.09 -1.74 -1.52
CA LEU A 89 -18.07 -0.72 -1.75
C LEU A 89 -16.97 -0.83 -0.69
N VAL A 90 -15.72 -0.67 -1.12
CA VAL A 90 -14.54 -0.71 -0.27
C VAL A 90 -14.40 0.63 0.42
N ARG A 91 -14.66 0.64 1.73
CA ARG A 91 -14.55 1.82 2.59
C ARG A 91 -13.16 1.96 3.21
N ARG A 92 -12.47 0.85 3.46
CA ARG A 92 -11.11 0.86 4.02
C ARG A 92 -10.25 -0.26 3.47
N VAL A 93 -8.99 0.07 3.24
CA VAL A 93 -7.91 -0.91 3.01
C VAL A 93 -6.81 -0.66 4.04
N THR A 94 -6.38 -1.72 4.71
CA THR A 94 -5.22 -1.68 5.63
C THR A 94 -4.14 -2.60 5.10
N MET A 95 -2.95 -2.06 4.84
CA MET A 95 -1.81 -2.81 4.34
C MET A 95 -0.70 -2.87 5.41
N THR A 96 -0.35 -4.08 5.81
CA THR A 96 0.78 -4.33 6.72
C THR A 96 1.93 -4.93 5.94
N PHE A 97 3.15 -4.47 6.24
CA PHE A 97 4.37 -4.85 5.55
C PHE A 97 5.46 -5.29 6.53
N ALA A 98 6.21 -6.34 6.16
CA ALA A 98 7.34 -6.86 6.92
C ALA A 98 8.43 -7.40 5.98
N PRO A 99 9.71 -7.48 6.39
CA PRO A 99 10.29 -6.96 7.64
C PRO A 99 10.43 -5.42 7.64
N LEU A 100 10.86 -4.84 8.76
CA LEU A 100 10.94 -3.39 8.96
C LEU A 100 11.78 -2.69 7.89
N ASP A 101 12.96 -3.21 7.57
CA ASP A 101 13.87 -2.57 6.60
C ASP A 101 13.25 -2.46 5.20
N ALA A 102 12.52 -3.49 4.77
CA ALA A 102 11.80 -3.48 3.51
C ALA A 102 10.63 -2.48 3.56
N ALA A 103 9.89 -2.42 4.67
CA ALA A 103 8.82 -1.44 4.85
C ALA A 103 9.33 0.01 4.87
N VAL A 104 10.47 0.27 5.52
CA VAL A 104 11.13 1.59 5.54
C VAL A 104 11.63 1.97 4.14
N SER A 105 12.25 1.04 3.44
CA SER A 105 12.70 1.24 2.05
C SER A 105 11.53 1.56 1.11
N LEU A 106 10.42 0.82 1.23
CA LEU A 106 9.20 1.08 0.49
C LEU A 106 8.61 2.46 0.82
N SER A 107 8.54 2.82 2.10
CA SER A 107 8.06 4.13 2.55
C SER A 107 8.89 5.28 1.98
N ALA A 108 10.23 5.19 2.07
CA ALA A 108 11.13 6.19 1.48
C ALA A 108 10.96 6.30 -0.04
N GLY A 109 10.82 5.17 -0.75
CA GLY A 109 10.56 5.14 -2.18
C GLY A 109 9.26 5.83 -2.57
N LEU A 110 8.20 5.65 -1.78
CA LEU A 110 6.93 6.36 -1.97
C LEU A 110 7.08 7.86 -1.77
N GLY A 111 7.76 8.28 -0.69
CA GLY A 111 8.08 9.69 -0.43
C GLY A 111 8.80 10.35 -1.61
N GLY A 112 9.78 9.67 -2.21
CA GLY A 112 10.52 10.18 -3.35
C GLY A 112 9.69 10.37 -4.64
N ILE A 113 8.54 9.68 -4.78
CA ILE A 113 7.70 9.76 -5.99
C ILE A 113 6.48 10.67 -5.78
N VAL A 114 5.83 10.57 -4.62
CA VAL A 114 4.55 11.26 -4.35
C VAL A 114 4.55 12.10 -3.08
N GLY A 115 5.70 12.31 -2.44
CA GLY A 115 5.81 13.16 -1.23
C GLY A 115 5.23 14.56 -1.44
N GLN A 116 5.60 15.24 -2.53
CA GLN A 116 5.06 16.57 -2.85
C GLN A 116 3.54 16.57 -3.07
N GLU A 117 2.97 15.46 -3.56
CA GLU A 117 1.54 15.32 -3.84
C GLU A 117 0.73 15.09 -2.55
N PHE A 118 1.24 14.27 -1.63
CA PHE A 118 0.53 13.86 -0.42
C PHE A 118 0.99 14.56 0.87
N GLY A 119 2.05 15.37 0.79
CA GLY A 119 2.76 15.98 1.91
C GLY A 119 4.04 15.23 2.24
N ASP A 120 5.16 15.96 2.33
CA ASP A 120 6.50 15.41 2.56
C ASP A 120 6.64 14.70 3.93
N ASP A 121 5.69 14.95 4.84
CA ASP A 121 5.64 14.32 6.16
C ASP A 121 4.91 12.96 6.17
N LEU A 122 4.27 12.55 5.07
CA LEU A 122 3.44 11.35 5.05
C LEU A 122 4.27 10.06 5.12
N PHE A 123 5.44 10.05 4.49
CA PHE A 123 6.29 8.88 4.36
C PHE A 123 7.54 8.98 5.25
N TYR A 124 8.27 7.89 5.37
CA TYR A 124 9.56 7.90 6.02
C TYR A 124 10.57 8.70 5.20
N ASP A 125 11.23 9.63 5.86
CA ASP A 125 12.37 10.38 5.34
C ASP A 125 13.49 10.31 6.39
N ALA A 126 14.63 9.74 6.01
CA ALA A 126 15.79 9.63 6.88
C ALA A 126 16.39 11.01 7.22
N SER A 127 16.28 11.99 6.33
CA SER A 127 16.86 13.33 6.51
C SER A 127 16.21 14.10 7.66
N VAL A 128 14.94 13.81 7.96
CA VAL A 128 14.20 14.44 9.07
C VAL A 128 14.65 13.93 10.44
N ASN A 129 15.17 12.71 10.52
CA ASN A 129 15.60 12.10 11.79
C ASN A 129 17.02 12.49 12.21
N GLU A 130 17.90 12.90 11.27
CA GLU A 130 19.26 13.33 11.61
C GLU A 130 19.29 14.70 12.33
N ILE A 131 18.30 15.57 12.05
CA ILE A 131 18.18 16.91 12.65
C ILE A 131 17.81 16.84 14.15
N ALA A 132 17.17 15.76 14.61
CA ALA A 132 16.79 15.59 16.01
C ALA A 132 17.94 15.10 16.91
N THR A 133 19.09 14.77 16.32
CA THR A 133 20.29 14.28 17.01
C THR A 133 21.45 15.27 17.04
N SER A 134 21.24 16.51 16.58
CA SER A 134 22.23 17.60 16.62
C SER A 134 21.95 18.62 17.71
#